data_AF-A0A2M6XZN8-F1
#
_entry.id   AF-A0A2M6XZN8-F1
#
_cell.length_a   1.000
_cell.length_b   1.000
_cell.length_c   1.000
_cell.angle_alpha   90.00
_cell.angle_beta   90.00
_cell.angle_gamma   90.00
#
_symmetry.space_group_name_H-M   'P 1'
#
loop_
_entity.id
_entity.type
_entity.pdbx_description
1 polymer ?
#
loop_
_entity_poly.entity_id
_entity_poly.type
_entity_poly.pdbx_seq_one_letter_code
_entity_poly.pdbx_strand_id
1 'polypeptide(L)'
;MAKNVRRRLLVKKELQFKLAAIQVFSMLLVAATCLVTYKILIDFVTLNLKHGQELENFIRGLSQTLTGQLIVLLVIGASVSFLVSNRILGPVYRLEKDIDIILSDVEQRISKRIKVRKGDEILSLVDAVNKLLDSFEDIYEKNRNLKLTVKNRIDGAKDKFGASKEVMDFISDLEKSIED
;
A
#
# COMPACT_ATOMS: atom_id res chain seq x y z
N MET A 1 -24.91 5.94 -27.03
CA MET A 1 -24.29 5.03 -26.04
C MET A 1 -22.96 4.52 -26.57
N ALA A 2 -21.84 5.08 -26.12
CA ALA A 2 -20.52 4.46 -26.32
C ALA A 2 -19.76 4.59 -25.00
N LYS A 3 -19.57 3.43 -24.37
CA LYS A 3 -19.11 3.22 -23.01
C LYS A 3 -17.63 3.58 -22.93
N ASN A 4 -17.32 4.69 -22.26
CA ASN A 4 -15.95 5.10 -21.95
C ASN A 4 -15.23 3.98 -21.19
N VAL A 5 -14.34 3.30 -21.89
CA VAL A 5 -13.48 2.24 -21.37
C VAL A 5 -12.53 2.87 -20.34
N ARG A 6 -12.63 2.42 -19.08
CA ARG A 6 -11.76 2.81 -17.97
C ARG A 6 -10.29 2.43 -18.27
N ARG A 7 -9.55 3.32 -18.92
CA ARG A 7 -8.09 3.32 -18.93
C ARG A 7 -7.62 3.88 -17.59
N ARG A 8 -7.32 3.02 -16.62
CA ARG A 8 -6.50 3.34 -15.43
C ARG A 8 -6.12 2.04 -14.70
N LEU A 9 -5.32 1.19 -15.35
CA LEU A 9 -4.66 0.02 -14.72
C LEU A 9 -3.16 0.24 -14.49
N LEU A 10 -2.66 1.43 -14.76
CA LEU A 10 -1.23 1.79 -14.66
C LEU A 10 -1.11 3.12 -13.90
N VAL A 11 -1.56 3.17 -12.64
CA VAL A 11 -1.51 4.44 -11.88
C VAL A 11 -0.22 4.59 -11.08
N LYS A 12 0.48 3.53 -10.65
CA LYS A 12 1.86 3.66 -10.13
C LYS A 12 2.71 2.44 -10.46
N LYS A 13 3.56 2.58 -11.49
CA LYS A 13 4.57 1.58 -11.88
C LYS A 13 5.63 1.37 -10.80
N GLU A 14 5.78 2.29 -9.85
CA GLU A 14 6.92 2.28 -8.92
C GLU A 14 6.92 1.11 -7.93
N LEU A 15 5.78 0.79 -7.33
CA LEU A 15 5.71 -0.33 -6.38
C LEU A 15 5.72 -1.69 -7.11
N GLN A 16 5.06 -1.76 -8.27
CA GLN A 16 5.18 -2.90 -9.21
C GLN A 16 6.63 -3.15 -9.59
N PHE A 17 7.33 -2.08 -9.96
CA PHE A 17 8.71 -2.15 -10.41
C PHE A 17 9.64 -2.52 -9.26
N LYS A 18 9.42 -2.01 -8.04
CA LYS A 18 10.20 -2.40 -6.86
C LYS A 18 10.05 -3.90 -6.55
N LEU A 19 8.82 -4.42 -6.50
CA LEU A 19 8.58 -5.85 -6.24
C LEU A 19 9.09 -6.74 -7.38
N ALA A 20 8.83 -6.35 -8.63
CA ALA A 20 9.35 -7.07 -9.79
C ALA A 20 10.88 -7.03 -9.85
N ALA A 21 11.51 -5.90 -9.52
CA ALA A 21 12.96 -5.77 -9.49
C ALA A 21 13.59 -6.65 -8.40
N ILE A 22 13.02 -6.69 -7.20
CA ILE A 22 13.47 -7.59 -6.12
C ILE A 22 13.36 -9.06 -6.57
N GLN A 23 12.25 -9.43 -7.21
CA GLN A 23 12.06 -10.80 -7.68
C GLN A 23 13.01 -11.18 -8.81
N VAL A 24 13.21 -10.29 -9.79
CA VAL A 24 14.17 -10.51 -10.89
C VAL A 24 15.60 -10.58 -10.36
N PHE A 25 15.94 -9.74 -9.39
CA PHE A 25 17.24 -9.78 -8.72
C PHE A 25 17.45 -11.10 -7.97
N SER A 26 16.43 -11.61 -7.27
CA SER A 26 16.45 -12.93 -6.63
C SER A 26 16.65 -14.05 -7.65
N MET A 27 15.94 -14.01 -8.79
CA MET A 27 16.13 -14.98 -9.87
C MET A 27 17.54 -14.94 -10.47
N LEU A 28 18.10 -13.74 -10.65
CA LEU A 28 19.47 -13.58 -11.15
C LEU A 28 20.49 -14.16 -10.18
N LEU A 29 20.30 -13.99 -8.87
CA LEU A 29 21.15 -14.63 -7.86
C LEU A 29 21.09 -16.15 -7.93
N VAL A 30 19.89 -16.73 -8.05
CA VAL A 30 19.70 -18.18 -8.21
C VAL A 30 20.33 -18.68 -9.51
N ALA A 31 20.18 -17.94 -10.61
CA ALA A 31 20.81 -18.28 -11.87
C ALA A 31 22.35 -18.23 -11.77
N ALA A 32 22.90 -17.21 -11.10
CA ALA A 32 24.33 -17.07 -10.90
C ALA A 32 24.91 -18.22 -10.06
N THR A 33 24.26 -18.60 -8.96
CA THR A 33 24.71 -19.75 -8.14
C THR A 33 24.62 -21.07 -8.91
N CYS A 34 23.60 -21.24 -9.74
CA CYS A 34 23.47 -22.42 -10.62
C CYS A 34 24.59 -22.47 -11.68
N LEU A 35 24.95 -21.33 -12.29
CA LEU A 35 26.05 -21.27 -13.24
C LEU A 35 27.42 -21.56 -12.60
N VAL A 36 27.68 -21.04 -11.41
CA VAL A 36 28.93 -21.29 -10.67
C VAL A 36 29.03 -22.77 -10.28
N THR A 37 27.97 -23.36 -9.73
CA THR A 37 27.95 -24.79 -9.38
C THR A 37 28.08 -25.69 -10.61
N TYR A 38 27.45 -25.33 -11.73
CA TYR A 38 27.62 -26.04 -13.00
C TYR A 38 29.07 -25.98 -13.49
N LYS A 39 29.72 -24.81 -13.43
CA LYS A 39 31.13 -24.65 -13.82
C LYS A 39 32.06 -25.51 -12.98
N ILE A 40 31.90 -25.49 -11.65
CA ILE A 40 32.67 -26.32 -10.73
C ILE A 40 32.46 -27.81 -11.05
N LEU A 41 31.23 -28.23 -11.35
CA LEU A 41 30.92 -29.61 -11.71
C LEU A 41 31.62 -30.03 -13.01
N ILE A 42 31.56 -29.19 -14.05
CA ILE A 42 32.23 -29.46 -15.34
C ILE A 42 33.75 -29.49 -15.19
N ASP A 43 34.33 -28.56 -14.45
CA ASP A 43 35.78 -28.55 -14.19
C ASP A 43 36.21 -29.79 -13.40
N PHE A 44 35.45 -30.19 -12.38
CA PHE A 44 35.70 -31.42 -11.63
C PHE A 44 35.62 -32.67 -12.51
N VAL A 45 34.61 -32.75 -13.38
CA VAL A 45 34.41 -33.88 -14.30
C VAL A 45 35.51 -33.94 -15.35
N THR A 46 35.90 -32.80 -15.94
CA THR A 46 36.93 -32.75 -16.99
C THR A 46 38.34 -33.01 -16.44
N LEU A 47 38.63 -32.61 -15.20
CA LEU A 47 39.93 -32.89 -14.55
C LEU A 47 40.10 -34.37 -14.14
N ASN A 48 39.01 -35.05 -13.75
CA ASN A 48 39.08 -36.41 -13.18
C ASN A 48 38.75 -37.53 -14.19
N LEU A 49 38.11 -37.23 -15.31
CA LEU A 49 37.73 -38.22 -16.33
C LEU A 49 38.52 -38.03 -17.63
N LYS A 50 38.99 -39.13 -18.21
CA LYS A 50 39.62 -39.11 -19.55
C LYS A 50 38.61 -38.59 -20.57
N HIS A 51 39.05 -37.62 -21.37
CA HIS A 51 38.22 -37.02 -22.41
C HIS A 51 37.87 -38.07 -23.47
N GLY A 52 36.58 -38.35 -23.61
CA GLY A 52 36.02 -39.24 -24.62
C GLY A 52 34.64 -38.76 -25.07
N GLN A 53 34.17 -39.21 -26.23
CA GLN A 53 32.90 -38.78 -26.83
C GLN A 53 31.68 -38.97 -25.90
N GLU A 54 31.68 -40.02 -25.08
CA GLU A 54 30.63 -40.27 -24.08
C GLU A 54 30.52 -39.15 -23.03
N LEU A 55 31.66 -38.57 -22.62
CA LEU A 55 31.70 -37.48 -21.65
C LEU A 55 31.14 -36.18 -22.24
N GLU A 56 31.45 -35.91 -23.50
CA GLU A 56 30.95 -34.74 -24.22
C GLU A 56 29.43 -34.82 -24.43
N ASN A 57 28.93 -36.00 -24.81
CA ASN A 57 27.49 -36.25 -24.92
C ASN A 57 26.77 -36.11 -23.58
N PHE A 58 27.37 -36.61 -22.49
CA PHE A 58 26.83 -36.47 -21.14
C PHE A 58 26.76 -35.00 -20.69
N ILE A 59 27.84 -34.23 -20.89
CA ILE A 59 27.88 -32.79 -20.59
C ILE A 59 26.83 -32.03 -21.40
N ARG A 60 26.69 -32.36 -22.69
CA ARG A 60 25.69 -31.74 -23.57
C ARG A 60 24.26 -32.03 -23.11
N GLY A 61 23.97 -33.27 -22.69
CA GLY A 61 22.67 -33.65 -22.13
C GLY A 61 22.36 -32.95 -20.80
N LEU A 62 23.36 -32.84 -19.92
CA LEU A 62 23.25 -32.07 -18.66
C LEU A 62 22.96 -30.59 -18.93
N SER A 63 23.71 -29.98 -19.85
CA SER A 63 23.53 -28.58 -20.25
C SER A 63 22.13 -28.32 -20.81
N GLN A 64 21.64 -29.19 -21.69
CA GLN A 64 20.28 -29.06 -22.25
C GLN A 64 19.20 -29.19 -21.17
N THR A 65 19.35 -30.14 -20.24
CA THR A 65 18.40 -30.36 -19.15
C THR A 65 18.37 -29.16 -18.19
N LEU A 66 19.54 -28.67 -17.77
CA LEU A 66 19.67 -27.50 -16.90
C LEU A 66 19.12 -26.23 -17.56
N THR A 67 19.41 -26.03 -18.85
CA THR A 67 18.86 -24.91 -19.62
C THR A 67 17.33 -24.97 -19.66
N GLY A 68 16.76 -26.16 -19.90
CA GLY A 68 15.31 -26.37 -19.88
C GLY A 68 14.69 -26.04 -18.52
N GLN A 69 15.29 -26.51 -17.43
CA GLN A 69 14.83 -26.21 -16.06
C GLN A 69 14.91 -24.71 -15.75
N LEU A 70 15.96 -24.02 -16.18
CA LEU A 70 16.14 -22.59 -15.98
C LEU A 70 15.05 -21.78 -16.70
N ILE A 71 14.70 -22.16 -17.93
CA ILE A 71 13.59 -21.55 -18.68
C ILE A 71 12.26 -21.75 -17.95
N VAL A 72 11.98 -22.97 -17.50
CA VAL A 72 10.74 -23.27 -16.74
C VAL A 72 10.67 -22.44 -15.45
N LEU A 73 11.78 -22.33 -14.72
CA LEU A 73 11.85 -21.56 -13.49
C LEU A 73 11.62 -20.06 -13.73
N LEU A 74 12.20 -19.51 -14.79
CA LEU A 74 11.95 -18.13 -15.22
C LEU A 74 10.47 -17.89 -15.54
N VAL A 75 9.85 -18.78 -16.32
CA VAL A 75 8.43 -18.65 -16.71
C VAL A 75 7.52 -18.72 -15.49
N ILE A 76 7.73 -19.70 -14.61
CA ILE A 76 6.91 -19.88 -13.41
C ILE A 76 7.08 -18.68 -12.48
N GLY A 77 8.31 -18.28 -12.18
CA GLY A 77 8.50 -17.22 -11.22
C GLY A 77 8.14 -15.83 -11.78
N ALA A 78 8.22 -15.59 -13.09
CA ALA A 78 7.65 -14.40 -13.72
C ALA A 78 6.12 -14.38 -13.57
N SER A 79 5.47 -15.53 -13.77
CA SER A 79 4.02 -15.68 -13.59
C SER A 79 3.60 -15.42 -12.14
N VAL A 80 4.31 -16.00 -11.17
CA VAL A 80 4.06 -15.76 -9.73
C VAL A 80 4.28 -14.31 -9.37
N SER A 81 5.36 -13.68 -9.86
CA SER A 81 5.65 -12.26 -9.62
C SER A 81 4.50 -11.37 -10.09
N PHE A 82 3.97 -11.63 -11.28
CA PHE A 82 2.84 -10.88 -11.83
C PHE A 82 1.57 -11.06 -11.00
N LEU A 83 1.29 -12.29 -10.54
CA LEU A 83 0.12 -12.58 -9.71
C LEU A 83 0.18 -11.89 -8.34
N VAL A 84 1.31 -12.01 -7.64
CA VAL A 84 1.50 -11.40 -6.32
C VAL A 84 1.44 -9.88 -6.41
N SER A 85 2.11 -9.30 -7.40
CA SER A 85 2.11 -7.85 -7.63
C SER A 85 0.67 -7.33 -7.81
N ASN A 86 -0.11 -7.95 -8.70
CA ASN A 86 -1.49 -7.53 -8.95
C ASN A 86 -2.41 -7.70 -7.74
N ARG A 87 -2.16 -8.70 -6.88
CA ARG A 87 -2.97 -8.95 -5.68
C ARG A 87 -2.84 -7.84 -4.63
N ILE A 88 -1.67 -7.23 -4.52
CA ILE A 88 -1.39 -6.20 -3.49
C ILE A 88 -1.77 -4.80 -3.97
N LEU A 89 -1.49 -4.46 -5.22
CA LEU A 89 -1.60 -3.07 -5.69
C LEU A 89 -3.01 -2.54 -5.83
N GLY A 90 -3.95 -3.41 -6.22
CA GLY A 90 -5.35 -3.01 -6.33
C GLY A 90 -5.91 -2.52 -5.00
N PRO A 91 -5.81 -3.33 -3.92
CA PRO A 91 -6.21 -2.93 -2.58
C PRO A 91 -5.47 -1.70 -2.05
N VAL A 92 -4.13 -1.59 -2.19
CA VAL A 92 -3.36 -0.40 -1.75
C VAL A 92 -3.87 0.86 -2.43
N TYR A 93 -4.06 0.82 -3.75
CA TYR A 93 -4.46 2.00 -4.50
C TYR A 93 -5.87 2.47 -4.15
N ARG A 94 -6.79 1.53 -3.89
CA ARG A 94 -8.12 1.87 -3.38
C ARG A 94 -8.02 2.55 -2.01
N LEU A 95 -7.20 2.02 -1.12
CA LEU A 95 -6.97 2.61 0.20
C LEU A 95 -6.43 4.04 0.10
N GLU A 96 -5.39 4.28 -0.72
CA GLU A 96 -4.83 5.62 -0.92
C GLU A 96 -5.91 6.61 -1.39
N LYS A 97 -6.70 6.21 -2.39
CA LYS A 97 -7.77 7.04 -2.93
C LYS A 97 -8.89 7.30 -1.91
N ASP A 98 -9.27 6.28 -1.14
CA ASP A 98 -10.30 6.41 -0.12
C ASP A 98 -9.85 7.37 0.99
N ILE A 99 -8.56 7.34 1.37
CA ILE A 99 -7.96 8.30 2.30
C ILE A 99 -7.99 9.72 1.72
N ASP A 100 -7.57 9.91 0.46
CA ASP A 100 -7.62 11.22 -0.21
C ASP A 100 -9.03 11.83 -0.25
N ILE A 101 -10.05 10.99 -0.45
CA ILE A 101 -11.46 11.40 -0.44
C ILE A 101 -11.92 11.82 0.96
N ILE A 102 -11.41 11.18 2.01
CA ILE A 102 -11.73 11.53 3.40
C ILE A 102 -11.04 12.84 3.78
N LEU A 103 -9.78 13.02 3.38
CA LEU A 103 -8.99 14.23 3.68
C LEU A 103 -9.51 15.49 2.97
N SER A 104 -10.10 15.34 1.79
CA SER A 104 -10.62 16.49 1.01
C SER A 104 -11.92 17.07 1.55
N ASP A 105 -12.63 16.34 2.42
CA ASP A 105 -13.93 16.77 2.95
C ASP A 105 -14.16 16.17 4.34
N VAL A 106 -13.31 16.61 5.27
CA VAL A 106 -13.24 16.14 6.66
C VAL A 106 -14.58 16.35 7.38
N GLU A 107 -15.30 17.42 7.06
CA GLU A 107 -16.53 17.81 7.76
C GLU A 107 -17.73 16.93 7.38
N GLN A 108 -17.78 16.40 6.15
CA GLN A 108 -18.92 15.62 5.64
C GLN A 108 -18.66 14.12 5.52
N ARG A 109 -17.40 13.64 5.63
CA ARG A 109 -17.03 12.28 5.16
C ARG A 109 -16.30 11.38 6.14
N ILE A 110 -16.00 11.81 7.38
CA ILE A 110 -15.38 10.93 8.39
C ILE A 110 -16.22 9.64 8.61
N SER A 111 -17.55 9.73 8.47
CA SER A 111 -18.44 8.57 8.59
C SER A 111 -18.34 7.54 7.45
N LYS A 112 -17.59 7.81 6.37
CA LYS A 112 -17.30 6.80 5.34
C LYS A 112 -16.14 5.90 5.78
N ARG A 113 -16.48 4.75 6.35
CA ARG A 113 -15.51 3.68 6.61
C ARG A 113 -14.98 3.07 5.32
N ILE A 114 -13.68 2.79 5.32
CA ILE A 114 -12.97 2.18 4.20
C ILE A 114 -13.31 0.69 4.20
N LYS A 115 -13.91 0.21 3.11
CA LYS A 115 -14.31 -1.20 2.96
C LYS A 115 -13.37 -1.92 2.02
N VAL A 116 -12.71 -2.96 2.54
CA VAL A 116 -11.85 -3.85 1.75
C VAL A 116 -12.41 -5.27 1.81
N ARG A 117 -12.21 -6.04 0.74
CA ARG A 117 -12.77 -7.39 0.62
C ARG A 117 -12.02 -8.34 1.56
N LYS A 118 -12.76 -9.21 2.27
CA LYS A 118 -12.16 -10.27 3.10
C LYS A 118 -11.23 -11.13 2.23
N GLY A 119 -9.94 -11.19 2.60
CA GLY A 119 -8.91 -11.95 1.89
C GLY A 119 -7.83 -11.11 1.18
N ASP A 120 -7.96 -9.77 1.19
CA ASP A 120 -6.88 -8.87 0.79
C ASP A 120 -5.82 -8.83 1.92
N GLU A 121 -4.53 -8.92 1.57
CA GLU A 121 -3.39 -8.92 2.52
C GLU A 121 -3.28 -7.65 3.37
N ILE A 122 -4.08 -6.63 3.03
CA ILE A 122 -4.05 -5.27 3.57
C ILE A 122 -5.20 -5.02 4.55
N LEU A 123 -6.00 -6.05 4.83
CA LEU A 123 -7.15 -5.95 5.74
C LEU A 123 -6.74 -5.39 7.11
N SER A 124 -5.61 -5.83 7.66
CA SER A 124 -5.11 -5.35 8.96
C SER A 124 -4.76 -3.86 8.95
N LEU A 125 -4.19 -3.36 7.86
CA LEU A 125 -3.89 -1.94 7.69
C LEU A 125 -5.18 -1.12 7.57
N VAL A 126 -6.15 -1.62 6.80
CA VAL A 126 -7.46 -0.98 6.64
C VAL A 126 -8.18 -0.90 7.99
N ASP A 127 -8.13 -1.97 8.78
CA ASP A 127 -8.73 -2.00 10.12
C ASP A 127 -8.04 -0.98 11.04
N ALA A 128 -6.71 -0.85 10.97
CA ALA A 128 -5.98 0.16 11.73
C ALA A 128 -6.35 1.60 11.30
N VAL A 129 -6.49 1.84 9.99
CA VAL A 129 -6.94 3.14 9.47
C VAL A 129 -8.38 3.45 9.91
N ASN A 130 -9.28 2.47 9.85
CA ASN A 130 -10.66 2.66 10.31
C ASN A 130 -10.72 3.01 11.81
N LYS A 131 -9.91 2.35 12.66
CA LYS A 131 -9.81 2.71 14.10
C LYS A 131 -9.30 4.13 14.33
N LEU A 132 -8.35 4.58 13.50
CA LEU A 132 -7.86 5.94 13.54
C LEU A 132 -8.96 6.93 13.12
N LEU A 133 -9.74 6.61 12.09
CA LEU A 133 -10.90 7.41 11.67
C LEU A 133 -11.99 7.46 12.75
N ASP A 134 -12.27 6.34 13.44
CA ASP A 134 -13.18 6.30 14.60
C ASP A 134 -12.72 7.30 15.67
N SER A 135 -11.42 7.28 16.01
CA SER A 135 -10.84 8.17 17.02
C SER A 135 -10.92 9.64 16.61
N PHE A 136 -10.75 9.95 15.32
CA PHE A 136 -10.92 11.32 14.81
C PHE A 136 -12.37 11.78 14.86
N GLU A 137 -13.34 10.90 14.56
CA GLU A 137 -14.77 11.19 14.65
C GLU A 137 -15.15 11.56 16.09
N ASP A 138 -14.71 10.77 17.07
CA ASP A 138 -14.97 11.01 18.49
C ASP A 138 -14.40 12.36 18.97
N ILE A 139 -13.17 12.69 18.56
CA ILE A 139 -12.53 13.97 18.90
C ILE A 139 -13.30 15.14 18.25
N TYR A 140 -13.69 14.99 16.99
CA TYR A 140 -14.41 16.02 16.25
C TYR A 140 -15.80 16.28 16.86
N GLU A 141 -16.56 15.23 17.18
CA GLU A 141 -17.86 15.35 17.86
C GLU A 141 -17.73 15.99 19.24
N LYS A 142 -16.71 15.59 20.01
CA LYS A 142 -16.45 16.18 21.34
C LYS A 142 -16.16 17.68 21.24
N ASN A 143 -15.31 18.08 20.30
CA ASN A 143 -14.99 19.50 20.07
C ASN A 143 -16.22 20.29 19.60
N ARG A 144 -17.03 19.73 18.71
CA ARG A 144 -18.28 20.36 18.24
C ARG A 144 -19.27 20.57 19.39
N ASN A 145 -19.46 19.55 20.24
CA ASN A 145 -20.32 19.65 21.42
C ASN A 145 -19.79 20.67 22.44
N LEU A 146 -18.47 20.75 22.60
CA LEU A 146 -17.83 21.73 23.47
C LEU A 146 -18.04 23.15 22.95
N LYS A 147 -17.84 23.38 21.63
CA LYS A 147 -18.13 24.66 20.97
C LYS A 147 -19.58 25.10 21.15
N LEU A 148 -20.55 24.19 20.98
CA LEU A 148 -21.97 24.45 21.22
C LEU A 148 -22.27 24.77 22.69
N THR A 149 -21.66 24.03 23.63
CA THR A 149 -21.84 24.26 25.07
C THR A 149 -21.31 25.63 25.49
N VAL A 150 -20.14 26.02 24.98
CA VAL A 150 -19.55 27.33 25.27
C VAL A 150 -20.41 28.43 24.65
N LYS A 151 -20.87 28.28 23.40
CA LYS A 151 -21.77 29.24 22.74
C LYS A 151 -23.07 29.45 23.53
N ASN A 152 -23.74 28.36 23.92
CA ASN A 152 -24.97 28.45 24.73
C ASN A 152 -24.74 29.13 26.09
N ARG A 153 -23.56 28.94 26.70
CA ARG A 153 -23.20 29.62 27.95
C ARG A 153 -22.91 31.10 27.76
N ILE A 154 -22.28 31.47 26.64
CA ILE A 154 -22.05 32.86 26.26
C ILE A 154 -23.39 33.56 26.02
N ASP A 155 -24.29 32.94 25.26
CA ASP A 155 -25.64 33.47 25.01
C ASP A 155 -26.41 33.68 26.33
N GLY A 156 -26.39 32.68 27.22
CA GLY A 156 -27.02 32.80 28.54
C GLY A 156 -26.38 33.86 29.45
N ALA A 157 -25.08 34.15 29.30
CA ALA A 157 -24.41 35.24 30.00
C ALA A 157 -24.80 36.61 29.43
N LYS A 158 -24.94 36.72 28.10
CA LYS A 158 -25.41 37.92 27.41
C LYS A 158 -26.83 38.29 27.84
N ASP A 159 -27.72 37.30 27.93
CA ASP A 159 -29.10 37.50 28.40
C ASP A 159 -29.17 37.96 29.86
N LYS A 160 -28.24 37.53 30.72
CA LYS A 160 -28.21 37.91 32.14
C LYS A 160 -27.47 39.22 32.43
N PHE A 161 -26.43 39.55 31.67
CA PHE A 161 -25.49 40.61 32.00
C PHE A 161 -25.37 41.69 30.91
N GLY A 162 -26.25 41.69 29.90
CA GLY A 162 -26.22 42.61 28.76
C GLY A 162 -26.30 44.10 29.07
N ALA A 163 -26.57 44.48 30.33
CA ALA A 163 -26.54 45.86 30.80
C ALA A 163 -25.11 46.36 31.14
N SER A 164 -24.13 45.46 31.34
CA SER A 164 -22.76 45.83 31.69
C SER A 164 -21.84 45.86 30.47
N LYS A 165 -21.32 47.06 30.16
CA LYS A 165 -20.49 47.31 28.97
C LYS A 165 -19.17 46.54 28.98
N GLU A 166 -18.50 46.46 30.13
CA GLU A 166 -17.26 45.68 30.31
C GLU A 166 -17.49 44.16 30.12
N VAL A 167 -18.64 43.66 30.57
CA VAL A 167 -18.98 42.23 30.43
C VAL A 167 -19.30 41.89 28.97
N MET A 168 -19.92 42.82 28.24
CA MET A 168 -20.22 42.67 26.82
C MET A 168 -18.98 42.71 25.93
N ASP A 169 -18.01 43.57 26.25
CA ASP A 169 -16.71 43.59 25.55
C ASP A 169 -15.95 42.27 25.76
N PHE A 170 -15.92 41.75 27.00
CA PHE A 170 -15.30 40.46 27.31
C PHE A 170 -16.00 39.27 26.61
N ILE A 171 -17.34 39.28 26.54
CA ILE A 171 -18.12 38.27 25.83
C ILE A 171 -17.82 38.28 24.33
N SER A 172 -17.71 39.47 23.73
CA SER A 172 -17.37 39.65 22.30
C SER A 172 -15.98 39.10 21.96
N ASP A 173 -14.98 39.31 22.83
CA ASP A 173 -13.63 38.79 22.61
C ASP A 173 -13.56 37.25 22.76
N LEU A 174 -14.35 36.69 23.68
CA LEU A 174 -14.52 35.24 23.81
C LEU A 174 -15.19 34.62 22.58
N GLU A 175 -16.20 35.28 22.00
CA GLU A 175 -16.89 34.80 20.80
C GLU A 175 -15.96 34.75 19.58
N LYS A 176 -15.14 35.78 19.38
CA LYS A 176 -14.09 35.79 18.34
C LYS A 176 -13.08 34.65 18.51
N SER A 177 -12.65 34.40 19.75
CA SER A 177 -11.69 33.35 20.07
C SER A 177 -12.22 31.93 19.87
N ILE A 178 -13.53 31.76 19.67
CA ILE A 178 -14.19 30.47 19.42
C ILE A 178 -14.45 30.27 17.91
N GLU A 179 -14.52 31.34 17.12
CA GLU A 179 -14.71 31.27 15.67
C GLU A 179 -13.42 30.97 14.89
N ASP A 180 -12.27 31.42 15.40
CA ASP A 180 -10.92 31.06 14.93
C ASP A 180 -10.55 29.59 15.26
#